data_AF-A0A654CG68-F1
#
_entry.id   AF-A0A654CG68-F1
#
_cell.length_a   1.000
_cell.length_b   1.000
_cell.length_c   1.000
_cell.angle_alpha   90.00
_cell.angle_beta   90.00
_cell.angle_gamma   90.00
#
_symmetry.space_group_name_H-M   'P 1'
#
loop_
_entity.id
_entity.type
_entity.pdbx_description
1 polymer ?
#
loop_
_entity_poly.entity_id
_entity_poly.type
_entity_poly.pdbx_seq_one_letter_code
_entity_poly.pdbx_strand_id
1 'polypeptide(L)'
;MVYFVLIGLFIIFYLVLFDALLKSEGISILSVILDIIIIVMLIIVYIIGRKLSGNDLSNYIAFTLIGSYIYMYYAVKNFWIKPKLVKYLVGKKLQEEEEDLEYQKLDIQTSRTKSKYYGAVAILLLVFTKIYITPDLKEDSLSTVSIFIPIGIIIILIWLILDLYRKKQFGIFFFKSLIPMVVTVWIFVSIVILI
;
A
#
# COMPACT_ATOMS: atom_id res chain seq x y z
N MET A 1 9.48 2.39 -22.25
CA MET A 1 8.92 1.14 -21.67
C MET A 1 8.61 1.27 -20.17
N VAL A 2 9.42 2.01 -19.41
CA VAL A 2 9.25 2.16 -17.95
C VAL A 2 7.93 2.84 -17.54
N TYR A 3 7.42 3.80 -18.32
CA TYR A 3 6.09 4.39 -18.08
C TYR A 3 4.94 3.38 -18.08
N PHE A 4 5.04 2.28 -18.84
CA PHE A 4 4.04 1.20 -18.79
C PHE A 4 4.02 0.50 -17.44
N VAL A 5 5.15 0.41 -16.75
CA VAL A 5 5.21 -0.17 -15.40
C VAL A 5 4.50 0.75 -14.43
N LEU A 6 4.80 2.06 -14.45
CA LEU A 6 4.11 3.03 -13.59
C LEU A 6 2.59 3.04 -13.82
N ILE A 7 2.17 3.13 -15.09
CA ILE A 7 0.75 3.12 -15.45
C ILE A 7 0.10 1.78 -15.07
N GLY A 8 0.79 0.66 -15.32
CA GLY A 8 0.31 -0.68 -14.94
C GLY A 8 0.12 -0.83 -13.43
N LEU A 9 1.07 -0.34 -12.62
CA LEU A 9 0.94 -0.30 -11.17
C LEU A 9 -0.23 0.58 -10.73
N PHE A 10 -0.50 1.69 -11.41
CA PHE A 10 -1.67 2.51 -11.12
C PHE A 10 -2.96 1.77 -11.47
N ILE A 11 -3.03 1.10 -12.63
CA ILE A 11 -4.19 0.31 -13.02
C ILE A 11 -4.47 -0.81 -12.02
N ILE A 12 -3.44 -1.56 -11.61
CA ILE A 12 -3.57 -2.62 -10.57
C ILE A 12 -4.19 -2.03 -9.29
N PHE A 13 -3.80 -0.82 -8.89
CA PHE A 13 -4.32 -0.18 -7.69
C PHE A 13 -5.85 -0.01 -7.77
N TYR A 14 -6.37 0.50 -8.90
CA TYR A 14 -7.81 0.65 -9.09
C TYR A 14 -8.54 -0.67 -9.29
N LEU A 15 -7.91 -1.65 -9.96
CA LEU A 15 -8.49 -2.99 -10.09
C LEU A 15 -8.69 -3.64 -8.72
N VAL A 16 -7.76 -3.47 -7.77
CA VAL A 16 -7.93 -3.96 -6.40
C VAL A 16 -9.10 -3.28 -5.69
N LEU A 17 -9.28 -1.97 -5.87
CA LEU A 17 -10.44 -1.27 -5.31
C LEU A 17 -11.74 -1.85 -5.86
N PHE A 18 -11.81 -2.03 -7.17
CA PHE A 18 -12.99 -2.52 -7.86
C PHE A 18 -13.29 -3.99 -7.52
N ASP A 19 -12.27 -4.85 -7.51
CA ASP A 19 -12.43 -6.26 -7.12
C ASP A 19 -12.91 -6.39 -5.67
N ALA A 20 -12.38 -5.58 -4.76
CA ALA A 20 -12.83 -5.60 -3.37
C ALA A 20 -14.31 -5.24 -3.22
N LEU A 21 -14.84 -4.33 -4.05
CA LEU A 21 -16.26 -3.97 -4.09
C LEU A 21 -17.10 -5.15 -4.56
N LEU A 22 -16.75 -5.76 -5.69
CA LEU A 22 -17.47 -6.92 -6.22
C LEU A 22 -17.51 -8.09 -5.23
N LYS A 23 -16.41 -8.34 -4.51
CA LYS A 23 -16.36 -9.36 -3.44
C LYS A 23 -17.27 -9.02 -2.28
N SER A 24 -17.39 -7.74 -1.91
CA SER A 24 -18.31 -7.33 -0.84
C SER A 24 -19.77 -7.45 -1.24
N GLU A 25 -20.08 -7.29 -2.53
CA GLU A 25 -21.44 -7.43 -3.08
C GLU A 25 -21.80 -8.89 -3.46
N GLY A 26 -20.86 -9.83 -3.34
CA GLY A 26 -21.10 -11.24 -3.65
C GLY A 26 -21.04 -11.58 -5.15
N ILE A 27 -20.55 -10.69 -6.00
CA ILE A 27 -20.42 -10.88 -7.45
C ILE A 27 -19.16 -11.70 -7.75
N SER A 28 -19.22 -13.01 -7.51
CA SER A 28 -18.06 -13.90 -7.49
C SER A 28 -17.38 -14.11 -8.85
N ILE A 29 -18.14 -14.24 -9.94
CA ILE A 29 -17.59 -14.57 -11.27
C ILE A 29 -16.74 -13.41 -11.82
N LEU A 30 -17.28 -12.19 -11.81
CA LEU A 30 -16.57 -11.01 -12.31
C LEU A 30 -15.32 -10.73 -11.48
N SER A 31 -15.43 -10.97 -10.17
CA SER A 31 -14.31 -10.84 -9.24
C SER A 31 -13.17 -11.83 -9.53
N VAL A 32 -13.47 -13.10 -9.84
CA VAL A 32 -12.44 -14.08 -10.26
C VAL A 32 -11.76 -13.65 -11.56
N ILE A 33 -12.49 -13.05 -12.51
CA ILE A 33 -11.89 -12.52 -13.75
C ILE A 33 -10.90 -11.39 -13.42
N LEU A 34 -11.24 -10.50 -12.49
CA LEU A 34 -10.33 -9.42 -12.06
C LEU A 34 -9.09 -9.96 -11.35
N ASP A 35 -9.23 -10.99 -10.53
CA ASP A 35 -8.09 -11.67 -9.91
C ASP A 35 -7.08 -12.15 -10.96
N ILE A 36 -7.57 -12.79 -12.02
CA ILE A 36 -6.74 -13.26 -13.14
C ILE A 36 -6.08 -12.07 -13.86
N ILE A 37 -6.82 -10.99 -14.11
CA ILE A 37 -6.27 -9.78 -14.76
C ILE A 37 -5.14 -9.17 -13.94
N ILE A 38 -5.32 -9.04 -12.62
CA ILE A 38 -4.29 -8.51 -11.71
C ILE A 38 -3.02 -9.38 -11.77
N ILE A 39 -3.18 -10.71 -11.73
CA ILE A 39 -2.05 -11.65 -11.83
C ILE A 39 -1.34 -11.52 -13.17
N VAL A 40 -2.07 -11.47 -14.29
CA VAL A 40 -1.49 -11.31 -15.63
C VAL A 40 -0.73 -9.99 -15.73
N MET A 41 -1.27 -8.88 -15.19
CA MET A 41 -0.56 -7.60 -15.17
C MET A 41 0.74 -7.66 -14.35
N LEU A 42 0.74 -8.32 -13.20
CA LEU A 42 1.97 -8.52 -12.41
C LEU A 42 3.01 -9.36 -13.14
N ILE A 43 2.58 -10.39 -13.88
CA ILE A 43 3.47 -11.19 -14.75
C ILE A 43 4.06 -10.32 -15.86
N ILE A 44 3.26 -9.44 -16.47
CA ILE A 44 3.76 -8.50 -17.49
C ILE A 44 4.81 -7.57 -16.88
N VAL A 45 4.56 -7.01 -15.68
CA VAL A 45 5.52 -6.16 -14.96
C VAL A 45 6.83 -6.91 -14.68
N TYR A 46 6.74 -8.20 -14.30
CA TYR A 46 7.91 -9.06 -14.14
C TYR A 46 8.69 -9.24 -15.45
N ILE A 47 8.01 -9.62 -16.54
CA ILE A 47 8.65 -9.86 -17.85
C ILE A 47 9.33 -8.61 -18.40
N ILE A 48 8.74 -7.43 -18.19
CA ILE A 48 9.33 -6.15 -18.63
C ILE A 48 10.71 -5.94 -17.98
N GLY A 49 10.85 -6.22 -16.67
CA GLY A 49 12.09 -6.03 -15.93
C GLY A 49 13.30 -6.74 -16.56
N ARG A 50 13.08 -7.94 -17.14
CA ARG A 50 14.13 -8.72 -17.82
C ARG A 50 14.72 -8.04 -19.06
N LYS A 51 13.97 -7.15 -19.72
CA LYS A 51 14.36 -6.54 -21.00
C LYS A 51 14.98 -5.15 -20.85
N LEU A 52 15.05 -4.60 -19.64
CA LEU A 52 15.53 -3.25 -19.40
C LEU A 52 17.03 -3.23 -19.06
N SER A 53 17.70 -2.16 -19.44
CA SER A 53 19.13 -1.92 -19.18
C SER A 53 19.40 -0.45 -18.90
N GLY A 54 20.49 -0.15 -18.19
CA GLY A 54 20.91 1.23 -17.88
C GLY A 54 19.83 2.01 -17.12
N ASN A 55 19.57 3.25 -17.55
CA ASN A 55 18.62 4.15 -16.88
C ASN A 55 17.19 3.59 -16.80
N ASP A 56 16.77 2.82 -17.80
CA ASP A 56 15.44 2.23 -17.79
C ASP A 56 15.29 1.16 -16.70
N LEU A 57 16.35 0.39 -16.45
CA LEU A 57 16.39 -0.59 -15.36
C LEU A 57 16.42 0.11 -13.99
N SER A 58 17.19 1.19 -13.85
CA SER A 58 17.20 2.01 -12.63
C SER A 58 15.80 2.56 -12.30
N ASN A 59 15.12 3.14 -13.31
CA ASN A 59 13.75 3.63 -13.14
C ASN A 59 12.76 2.50 -12.80
N TYR A 60 12.91 1.32 -13.40
CA TYR A 60 12.11 0.15 -13.07
C TYR A 60 12.27 -0.24 -11.59
N ILE A 61 13.51 -0.36 -11.12
CA ILE A 61 13.86 -0.68 -9.74
C ILE A 61 13.26 0.35 -8.78
N ALA A 62 13.38 1.64 -9.11
CA ALA A 62 12.78 2.71 -8.31
C ALA A 62 11.25 2.57 -8.24
N PHE A 63 10.57 2.30 -9.37
CA PHE A 63 9.12 2.15 -9.40
C PHE A 63 8.62 0.92 -8.66
N THR A 64 9.28 -0.23 -8.76
CA THR A 64 8.90 -1.42 -8.02
C THR A 64 9.18 -1.26 -6.52
N LEU A 65 10.28 -0.61 -6.15
CA LEU A 65 10.64 -0.39 -4.75
C LEU A 65 9.73 0.64 -4.06
N ILE A 66 9.56 1.82 -4.66
CA ILE A 66 8.63 2.85 -4.15
C ILE A 66 7.20 2.34 -4.20
N GLY A 67 6.83 1.63 -5.28
CA GLY A 67 5.55 0.95 -5.41
C GLY A 67 5.31 0.00 -4.24
N SER A 68 6.28 -0.84 -3.87
CA SER A 68 6.17 -1.72 -2.71
C SER A 68 5.82 -0.97 -1.44
N TYR A 69 6.43 0.19 -1.18
CA TYR A 69 6.15 1.00 0.01
C TYR A 69 4.75 1.62 -0.02
N ILE A 70 4.33 2.16 -1.16
CA ILE A 70 2.99 2.73 -1.35
C ILE A 70 1.94 1.65 -1.14
N TYR A 71 2.10 0.49 -1.78
CA TYR A 71 1.19 -0.64 -1.62
C TYR A 71 1.16 -1.15 -0.18
N MET A 72 2.31 -1.23 0.51
CA MET A 72 2.36 -1.61 1.93
C MET A 72 1.63 -0.58 2.81
N TYR A 73 1.78 0.71 2.55
CA TYR A 73 1.03 1.76 3.25
C TYR A 73 -0.48 1.53 3.13
N TYR A 74 -0.98 1.29 1.91
CA TYR A 74 -2.41 1.01 1.70
C TYR A 74 -2.84 -0.35 2.28
N ALA A 75 -1.97 -1.35 2.28
CA ALA A 75 -2.23 -2.63 2.92
C ALA A 75 -2.49 -2.46 4.42
N VAL A 76 -1.61 -1.74 5.12
CA VAL A 76 -1.70 -1.49 6.57
C VAL A 76 -2.83 -0.53 6.89
N LYS A 77 -3.02 0.53 6.10
CA LYS A 77 -4.14 1.47 6.26
C LYS A 77 -5.49 0.76 6.19
N ASN A 78 -5.63 -0.23 5.32
CA ASN A 78 -6.86 -1.02 5.18
C ASN A 78 -6.91 -2.21 6.17
N PHE A 79 -5.77 -2.71 6.66
CA PHE A 79 -5.72 -3.70 7.73
C PHE A 79 -6.19 -3.11 9.07
N TRP A 80 -5.69 -1.90 9.39
CA TRP A 80 -5.98 -1.20 10.63
C TRP A 80 -7.29 -0.44 10.52
N ILE A 81 -8.42 -1.15 10.59
CA ILE A 81 -9.77 -0.61 10.39
C ILE A 81 -10.21 0.30 11.54
N LYS A 82 -9.61 0.18 12.73
CA LYS A 82 -10.01 0.89 13.95
C LYS A 82 -10.29 2.39 13.74
N PRO A 83 -9.43 3.18 13.05
CA PRO A 83 -9.70 4.59 12.82
C PRO A 83 -10.93 4.84 11.92
N LYS A 84 -11.18 3.97 10.93
CA LYS A 84 -12.37 4.04 10.07
C LYS A 84 -13.64 3.73 10.86
N LEU A 85 -13.59 2.69 11.69
CA LEU A 85 -14.68 2.30 12.58
C LEU A 85 -15.06 3.42 13.56
N VAL A 86 -14.07 4.06 14.18
CA VAL A 86 -14.36 5.18 15.09
C VAL A 86 -14.95 6.36 14.33
N LYS A 87 -14.47 6.66 13.11
CA LYS A 87 -15.07 7.71 12.27
C LYS A 87 -16.54 7.42 11.98
N TYR A 88 -16.87 6.21 11.56
CA TYR A 88 -18.24 5.77 11.29
C TYR A 88 -19.15 5.88 12.52
N LEU A 89 -18.68 5.44 13.69
CA LEU A 89 -19.46 5.53 14.93
C LEU A 89 -19.70 6.97 15.39
N VAL A 90 -18.72 7.85 15.21
CA VAL A 90 -18.86 9.28 15.52
C VAL A 90 -19.83 9.94 14.54
N GLY A 91 -19.68 9.69 13.24
CA GLY A 91 -20.60 10.20 12.22
C GLY A 91 -22.05 9.78 12.46
N LYS A 92 -22.26 8.50 12.83
CA LYS A 92 -23.58 7.98 13.21
C LYS A 92 -24.16 8.71 14.43
N LYS A 93 -23.33 9.10 15.41
CA LYS A 93 -23.77 9.88 16.57
C LYS A 93 -24.09 11.33 16.22
N LEU A 94 -23.36 11.90 15.26
CA LEU A 94 -23.55 13.27 14.79
C LEU A 94 -24.66 13.40 13.75
N GLN A 95 -25.34 12.30 13.40
CA GLN A 95 -26.35 12.24 12.34
C GLN A 95 -25.82 12.83 11.01
N GLU A 96 -24.60 12.45 10.64
CA GLU A 96 -24.06 12.69 9.29
C GLU A 96 -25.00 12.11 8.22
N GLU A 97 -24.91 12.64 7.00
CA GLU A 97 -25.75 12.23 5.86
C GLU A 97 -25.69 10.70 5.64
N GLU A 98 -26.83 10.12 5.28
CA GLU A 98 -26.97 8.66 5.14
C GLU A 98 -26.01 8.11 4.07
N GLU A 99 -25.83 8.84 2.97
CA GLU A 99 -24.90 8.50 1.89
C GLU A 99 -23.44 8.41 2.38
N ASP A 100 -23.00 9.35 3.22
CA ASP A 100 -21.67 9.34 3.82
C ASP A 100 -21.46 8.14 4.76
N LEU A 101 -22.51 7.76 5.50
CA LEU A 101 -22.49 6.60 6.39
C LEU A 101 -22.44 5.29 5.60
N GLU A 102 -23.17 5.19 4.49
CA GLU A 102 -23.13 4.03 3.59
C GLU A 102 -21.76 3.86 2.95
N TYR A 103 -21.17 4.95 2.44
CA TYR A 103 -19.81 4.93 1.87
C TYR A 103 -18.79 4.46 2.91
N GLN A 104 -18.84 4.97 4.14
CA GLN A 104 -17.95 4.56 5.23
C GLN A 104 -18.13 3.08 5.59
N LYS A 105 -19.37 2.59 5.62
CA LYS A 105 -19.70 1.18 5.89
C LYS A 105 -19.12 0.26 4.82
N LEU A 106 -19.28 0.61 3.55
CA LEU A 106 -18.74 -0.13 2.41
C LEU A 106 -17.20 -0.10 2.37
N ASP A 107 -16.57 1.03 2.69
CA ASP A 107 -15.10 1.07 2.83
C ASP A 107 -14.59 0.20 3.99
N ILE A 108 -15.33 0.10 5.10
CA ILE A 108 -15.01 -0.82 6.21
C ILE A 108 -15.15 -2.28 5.77
N GLN A 109 -16.23 -2.64 5.07
CA GLN A 109 -16.49 -4.00 4.59
C GLN A 109 -15.41 -4.48 3.61
N THR A 110 -15.01 -3.62 2.66
CA THR A 110 -13.99 -3.93 1.65
C THR A 110 -12.56 -3.88 2.19
N SER A 111 -12.34 -3.29 3.37
CA SER A 111 -11.00 -3.00 3.92
C SER A 111 -10.13 -4.25 4.06
N ARG A 112 -10.69 -5.37 4.55
CA ARG A 112 -9.93 -6.61 4.72
C ARG A 112 -9.46 -7.19 3.39
N THR A 113 -10.30 -7.12 2.36
CA THR A 113 -9.97 -7.59 1.01
C THR A 113 -8.88 -6.71 0.42
N LYS A 114 -9.08 -5.38 0.36
CA LYS A 114 -8.08 -4.41 -0.12
C LYS A 114 -6.71 -4.61 0.55
N SER A 115 -6.71 -4.82 1.86
CA SER A 115 -5.48 -5.05 2.64
C SER A 115 -4.67 -6.25 2.14
N LYS A 116 -5.32 -7.39 1.89
CA LYS A 116 -4.66 -8.62 1.39
C LYS A 116 -4.03 -8.40 0.01
N TYR A 117 -4.78 -7.80 -0.91
CA TYR A 117 -4.29 -7.54 -2.27
C TYR A 117 -3.10 -6.60 -2.27
N TYR A 118 -3.24 -5.45 -1.61
CA TYR A 118 -2.16 -4.48 -1.55
C TYR A 118 -0.92 -5.04 -0.86
N GLY A 119 -1.10 -5.87 0.18
CA GLY A 119 0.01 -6.56 0.84
C GLY A 119 0.72 -7.54 -0.09
N ALA A 120 -0.03 -8.35 -0.84
CA ALA A 120 0.54 -9.29 -1.81
C ALA A 120 1.29 -8.56 -2.94
N VAL A 121 0.71 -7.50 -3.48
CA VAL A 121 1.37 -6.65 -4.50
C VAL A 121 2.65 -6.03 -3.92
N ALA A 122 2.60 -5.48 -2.71
CA ALA A 122 3.78 -4.90 -2.07
C ALA A 122 4.96 -5.89 -1.97
N ILE A 123 4.67 -7.13 -1.55
CA ILE A 123 5.67 -8.20 -1.44
C ILE A 123 6.22 -8.56 -2.82
N LEU A 124 5.34 -8.78 -3.81
CA LEU A 124 5.76 -9.15 -5.17
C LEU A 124 6.64 -8.09 -5.82
N LEU A 125 6.32 -6.80 -5.64
CA LEU A 125 7.13 -5.71 -6.17
C LEU A 125 8.53 -5.68 -5.53
N LEU A 126 8.64 -5.95 -4.23
CA LEU A 126 9.95 -6.05 -3.57
C LEU A 126 10.75 -7.24 -4.10
N VAL A 127 10.10 -8.37 -4.35
CA VAL A 127 10.73 -9.54 -4.98
C VAL A 127 11.23 -9.21 -6.39
N PHE A 128 10.43 -8.50 -7.19
CA PHE A 128 10.86 -8.06 -8.53
C PHE A 128 12.08 -7.14 -8.45
N THR A 129 12.09 -6.19 -7.50
CA THR A 129 13.26 -5.36 -7.25
C THR A 129 14.49 -6.21 -6.94
N LYS A 130 14.39 -7.18 -6.02
CA LYS A 130 15.53 -8.03 -5.64
C LYS A 130 16.06 -8.89 -6.78
N ILE A 131 15.17 -9.37 -7.66
CA ILE A 131 15.57 -10.21 -8.81
C ILE A 131 16.37 -9.42 -9.85
N TYR A 132 15.98 -8.17 -10.11
CA TYR A 132 16.53 -7.38 -11.22
C TYR A 132 17.57 -6.34 -10.81
N ILE A 133 17.80 -6.12 -9.51
CA ILE A 133 18.83 -5.18 -9.04
C ILE A 133 20.23 -5.68 -9.39
N THR A 134 20.99 -4.86 -10.11
CA THR A 134 22.40 -5.11 -10.43
C THR A 134 23.30 -4.55 -9.32
N PRO A 135 24.56 -5.03 -9.18
CA PRO A 135 25.49 -4.52 -8.17
C PRO A 135 25.67 -3.00 -8.25
N ASP A 136 25.80 -2.46 -9.46
CA ASP A 136 26.02 -1.03 -9.69
C ASP A 136 24.83 -0.17 -9.22
N LEU A 137 23.60 -0.68 -9.36
CA LEU A 137 22.38 0.04 -8.96
C LEU A 137 22.01 -0.20 -7.49
N LYS A 138 22.69 -1.14 -6.82
CA LYS A 138 22.38 -1.53 -5.45
C LYS A 138 22.74 -0.43 -4.45
N GLU A 139 23.93 0.14 -4.56
CA GLU A 139 24.38 1.21 -3.65
C GLU A 139 23.53 2.47 -3.79
N ASP A 140 23.20 2.85 -5.03
CA ASP A 140 22.31 3.97 -5.33
C ASP A 140 20.89 3.74 -4.77
N SER A 141 20.36 2.53 -4.91
CA SER A 141 19.04 2.18 -4.37
C SER A 141 19.03 2.17 -2.84
N LEU A 142 20.06 1.61 -2.21
CA LEU A 142 20.16 1.52 -0.75
C LEU A 142 20.33 2.90 -0.11
N SER A 143 21.17 3.76 -0.70
CA SER A 143 21.36 5.13 -0.23
C SER A 143 20.06 5.94 -0.32
N THR A 144 19.35 5.85 -1.45
CA THR A 144 18.06 6.51 -1.66
C THR A 144 17.02 6.05 -0.63
N VAL A 145 16.90 4.74 -0.41
CA VAL A 145 15.90 4.18 0.51
C VAL A 145 16.22 4.52 1.97
N SER A 146 17.50 4.57 2.34
CA SER A 146 17.93 4.87 3.70
C SER A 146 17.48 6.25 4.17
N ILE A 147 17.33 7.22 3.26
CA ILE A 147 16.79 8.57 3.56
C ILE A 147 15.34 8.51 4.05
N PHE A 148 14.55 7.51 3.65
CA PHE A 148 13.16 7.40 4.09
C PHE A 148 13.01 6.89 5.53
N ILE A 149 14.03 6.27 6.13
CA ILE A 149 14.00 5.84 7.54
C ILE A 149 13.84 7.04 8.50
N PRO A 150 14.73 8.05 8.51
CA PRO A 150 14.59 9.18 9.42
C PRO A 150 13.30 9.97 9.15
N ILE A 151 12.89 10.11 7.88
CA ILE A 151 11.60 10.72 7.52
C ILE A 151 10.43 9.93 8.14
N GLY A 152 10.47 8.60 8.02
CA GLY A 152 9.48 7.71 8.63
C GLY A 152 9.39 7.88 10.14
N ILE A 153 10.53 7.97 10.84
CA ILE A 153 10.57 8.21 12.29
C ILE A 153 9.91 9.54 12.65
N ILE A 154 10.19 10.61 11.91
CA ILE A 154 9.55 11.93 12.13
C ILE A 154 8.04 11.82 11.96
N ILE A 155 7.57 11.16 10.90
CA ILE A 155 6.13 10.95 10.65
C ILE A 155 5.48 10.15 11.79
N ILE A 156 6.13 9.10 12.29
CA ILE A 156 5.66 8.31 13.44
C ILE A 156 5.48 9.21 14.66
N LEU A 157 6.47 10.05 14.98
CA LEU A 157 6.42 10.97 16.12
C LEU A 157 5.25 11.95 15.99
N ILE A 158 5.06 12.57 14.81
CA ILE A 158 3.94 13.48 14.55
C ILE A 158 2.60 12.78 14.79
N TRP A 159 2.40 11.60 14.21
CA TRP A 159 1.15 10.85 14.38
C TRP A 159 0.93 10.38 15.82
N LEU A 160 1.99 10.03 16.53
CA LEU A 160 1.93 9.62 17.93
C LEU A 160 1.51 10.80 18.82
N ILE A 161 2.03 12.01 18.59
CA ILE A 161 1.60 13.23 19.28
C ILE A 161 0.11 13.49 19.02
N LEU A 162 -0.34 13.37 17.76
CA LEU A 162 -1.76 13.54 17.42
C LEU A 162 -2.66 12.49 18.08
N ASP A 163 -2.21 11.22 18.16
CA ASP A 163 -2.96 10.16 18.83
C ASP A 163 -3.04 10.38 20.35
N LEU A 164 -1.97 10.88 20.98
CA LEU A 164 -1.98 11.27 22.39
C LEU A 164 -2.93 12.44 22.65
N TYR A 165 -2.91 13.46 21.79
CA TYR A 165 -3.83 14.60 21.88
C TYR A 165 -5.29 14.14 21.76
N ARG A 166 -5.61 13.28 20.78
CA ARG A 166 -6.96 12.73 20.61
C ARG A 166 -7.38 11.83 21.76
N LYS A 167 -6.48 11.05 22.35
CA LYS A 167 -6.79 10.29 23.56
C LYS A 167 -7.18 11.20 24.72
N LYS A 168 -6.49 12.33 24.89
CA LYS A 168 -6.84 13.31 25.93
C LYS A 168 -8.22 13.95 25.67
N GLN A 169 -8.55 14.26 24.41
CA GLN A 169 -9.81 14.94 24.06
C GLN A 169 -11.02 13.99 24.01
N PHE A 170 -10.86 12.79 23.45
CA PHE A 170 -11.96 11.87 23.13
C PHE A 170 -11.93 10.56 23.93
N GLY A 171 -10.92 10.36 24.81
CA GLY A 171 -10.75 9.14 25.60
C GLY A 171 -10.28 7.91 24.81
N ILE A 172 -10.22 7.98 23.47
CA ILE A 172 -9.92 6.85 22.58
C ILE A 172 -8.56 7.05 21.92
N PHE A 173 -7.70 6.03 22.02
CA PHE A 173 -6.45 5.99 21.26
C PHE A 173 -6.67 5.30 19.90
N PHE A 174 -6.49 6.06 18.82
CA PHE A 174 -6.77 5.61 17.45
C PHE A 174 -5.66 4.72 16.86
N PHE A 175 -4.43 4.81 17.40
CA PHE A 175 -3.25 4.12 16.86
C PHE A 175 -3.05 4.39 15.36
N LYS A 176 -3.31 5.62 14.89
CA LYS A 176 -2.98 6.00 13.51
C LYS A 176 -1.47 6.01 13.28
N SER A 177 -0.66 6.18 14.33
CA SER A 177 0.80 6.03 14.28
C SER A 177 1.27 4.62 13.89
N LEU A 178 0.42 3.60 13.98
CA LEU A 178 0.75 2.23 13.58
C LEU A 178 1.00 2.13 12.07
N ILE A 179 0.29 2.91 11.25
CA ILE A 179 0.43 2.90 9.80
C ILE A 179 1.86 3.30 9.37
N PRO A 180 2.36 4.50 9.70
CA PRO A 180 3.72 4.87 9.33
C PRO A 180 4.76 3.97 10.02
N MET A 181 4.50 3.46 11.23
CA MET A 181 5.40 2.53 11.91
C MET A 181 5.64 1.25 11.10
N VAL A 182 4.58 0.58 10.65
CA VAL A 182 4.73 -0.65 9.85
C VAL A 182 5.38 -0.37 8.51
N VAL A 183 5.10 0.77 7.87
CA VAL A 183 5.77 1.16 6.61
C VAL A 183 7.26 1.41 6.83
N THR A 184 7.66 2.07 7.91
CA THR A 184 9.09 2.26 8.25
C THR A 184 9.78 0.92 8.55
N VAL A 185 9.11 0.00 9.26
CA VAL A 185 9.62 -1.36 9.44
C VAL A 185 9.76 -2.08 8.11
N TRP A 186 8.80 -1.93 7.19
CA TRP A 186 8.88 -2.52 5.86
C TRP A 186 10.05 -1.96 5.03
N ILE A 187 10.33 -0.66 5.13
CA ILE A 187 11.51 -0.03 4.52
C ILE A 187 12.79 -0.66 5.09
N PHE A 188 12.88 -0.83 6.41
CA PHE A 188 14.02 -1.51 7.03
C PHE A 188 14.18 -2.96 6.52
N VAL A 189 13.09 -3.71 6.44
CA VAL A 189 13.08 -5.09 5.89
C VAL A 189 13.55 -5.10 4.44
N SER A 190 13.10 -4.15 3.61
CA SER A 190 13.56 -4.08 2.21
C SER A 190 15.07 -3.80 2.10
N ILE A 191 15.64 -2.96 2.96
CA ILE A 191 17.09 -2.73 2.99
C ILE A 191 17.81 -4.04 3.32
N VAL A 192 17.39 -4.75 4.37
CA VAL A 192 17.98 -6.05 4.75
C VAL A 192 17.89 -7.08 3.63
N ILE A 193 16.76 -7.13 2.91
CA ILE A 193 16.58 -8.04 1.78
C ILE A 193 17.46 -7.65 0.59
N LEU A 194 17.68 -6.35 0.35
CA LEU A 194 18.44 -5.86 -0.80
C LEU A 194 19.95 -5.95 -0.60
N ILE A 195 20.43 -5.84 0.65
CA ILE A 195 21.80 -6.20 1.06
C ILE A 195 22.13 -7.65 0.63
#